data_AF-A0A545U8E2-F1
#
_entry.id   AF-A0A545U8E2-F1
#
_cell.length_a   1.000
_cell.length_b   1.000
_cell.length_c   1.000
_cell.angle_alpha   90.00
_cell.angle_beta   90.00
_cell.angle_gamma   90.00
#
_symmetry.space_group_name_H-M   'P 1'
#
loop_
_entity.id
_entity.type
_entity.pdbx_description
1 polymer ?
#
loop_
_entity_poly.entity_id
_entity_poly.type
_entity_poly.pdbx_seq_one_letter_code
_entity_poly.pdbx_strand_id
1 'polypeptide(L)'
;MTIGKSTLWLNSIKDVDKELIKCVERVWPAVISRLSALDVEDKITERLVNILRKERDVWNLGFLDLQFKLREEEKDGDFTTKGIIDIVLFLDNSYQKYIAYEAKRLNTVDSSGKRKASQAGKYLEQGVVRYVTAQYSEKLPYGCMLGYVMDGDQVFAFQQIVSAMGGRKALLNINSTDIESRVAYYTEFETVHMRKSSKTEIVVRHRLFSIPA
;
A
#
# COMPACT_ATOMS: atom_id res chain seq x y z
N MET A 1 4.89 -16.49 24.23
CA MET A 1 5.84 -15.57 23.57
C MET A 1 7.04 -16.40 23.13
N THR A 2 7.12 -16.80 21.86
CA THR A 2 8.27 -17.56 21.32
C THR A 2 9.18 -16.61 20.56
N ILE A 3 10.28 -16.23 21.22
CA ILE A 3 11.39 -15.46 20.68
C ILE A 3 12.12 -16.40 19.71
N GLY A 4 12.04 -16.12 18.40
CA GLY A 4 12.59 -16.98 17.33
C GLY A 4 11.69 -17.14 16.10
N LYS A 5 10.39 -16.83 16.20
CA LYS A 5 9.41 -16.99 15.09
C LYS A 5 9.07 -15.70 14.31
N SER A 6 9.41 -14.52 14.83
CA SER A 6 8.96 -13.24 14.26
C SER A 6 9.64 -12.88 12.94
N THR A 7 10.94 -13.11 12.80
CA THR A 7 11.71 -12.80 11.59
C THR A 7 11.40 -13.76 10.44
N LEU A 8 11.28 -15.06 10.72
CA LEU A 8 10.85 -16.06 9.73
C LEU A 8 9.44 -15.78 9.21
N TRP A 9 8.54 -15.38 10.10
CA TRP A 9 7.18 -15.02 9.72
C TRP A 9 7.12 -13.74 8.88
N LEU A 10 7.89 -12.70 9.23
CA LEU A 10 8.02 -11.49 8.42
C LEU A 10 8.60 -11.78 7.03
N ASN A 11 9.61 -12.65 6.93
CA ASN A 11 10.18 -13.03 5.64
C ASN A 11 9.15 -13.76 4.76
N SER A 12 8.40 -14.70 5.34
CA SER A 12 7.31 -15.37 4.63
C SER A 12 6.24 -14.39 4.13
N ILE A 13 5.89 -13.37 4.92
CA ILE A 13 4.96 -12.31 4.49
C ILE A 13 5.56 -11.47 3.35
N LYS A 14 6.83 -11.10 3.44
CA LYS A 14 7.54 -10.37 2.37
C LYS A 14 7.61 -11.18 1.07
N ASP A 15 7.72 -12.50 1.18
CA ASP A 15 7.70 -13.40 0.03
C ASP A 15 6.30 -13.48 -0.61
N VAL A 16 5.23 -13.58 0.20
CA VAL A 16 3.85 -13.56 -0.29
C VAL A 16 3.52 -12.23 -1.00
N ASP A 17 3.89 -11.09 -0.40
CA ASP A 17 3.76 -9.78 -1.04
C ASP A 17 4.53 -9.74 -2.37
N LYS A 18 5.78 -10.24 -2.39
CA LYS A 18 6.58 -10.29 -3.61
C LYS A 18 5.91 -11.10 -4.72
N GLU A 19 5.33 -12.26 -4.40
CA GLU A 19 4.60 -13.06 -5.39
C GLU A 19 3.30 -12.39 -5.86
N LEU A 20 2.56 -11.72 -4.96
CA LEU A 20 1.37 -10.95 -5.37
C LEU A 20 1.75 -9.83 -6.34
N ILE A 21 2.86 -9.13 -6.08
CA ILE A 21 3.29 -8.02 -6.91
C ILE A 21 3.82 -8.46 -8.26
N LYS A 22 4.42 -9.64 -8.38
CA LYS A 22 4.68 -10.24 -9.70
C LYS A 22 3.39 -10.47 -10.48
N CYS A 23 2.31 -10.85 -9.81
CA CYS A 23 0.98 -10.95 -10.46
C CYS A 23 0.47 -9.56 -10.86
N VAL A 24 0.64 -8.54 -10.01
CA VAL A 24 0.31 -7.14 -10.33
C VAL A 24 1.05 -6.68 -11.59
N GLU A 25 2.37 -6.86 -11.65
CA GLU A 25 3.18 -6.53 -12.82
C GLU A 25 2.68 -7.21 -14.08
N ARG A 26 2.35 -8.50 -14.00
CA ARG A 26 1.82 -9.29 -15.12
C ARG A 26 0.51 -8.72 -15.67
N VAL A 27 -0.41 -8.33 -14.78
CA VAL A 27 -1.74 -7.85 -15.17
C VAL A 27 -1.80 -6.34 -15.43
N TRP A 28 -0.81 -5.57 -14.96
CA TRP A 28 -0.82 -4.11 -15.02
C TRP A 28 -1.08 -3.56 -16.43
N PRO A 29 -0.51 -4.10 -17.53
CA PRO A 29 -0.86 -3.64 -18.89
C PRO A 29 -2.36 -3.77 -19.21
N ALA A 30 -3.00 -4.86 -18.79
CA ALA A 30 -4.43 -5.07 -18.98
C ALA A 30 -5.28 -4.13 -18.10
N VAL A 31 -4.79 -3.80 -16.90
CA VAL A 31 -5.39 -2.79 -16.02
C VAL A 31 -5.38 -1.43 -16.71
N ILE A 32 -4.21 -0.92 -17.09
CA ILE A 32 -4.07 0.43 -17.63
C ILE A 32 -4.65 0.61 -19.04
N SER A 33 -4.83 -0.46 -19.81
CA SER A 33 -5.43 -0.40 -21.17
C SER A 33 -6.85 0.19 -21.24
N ARG A 34 -7.54 0.32 -20.10
CA ARG A 34 -8.89 0.91 -20.01
C ARG A 34 -8.98 2.01 -18.95
N LEU A 35 -7.84 2.60 -18.60
CA LEU A 35 -7.75 3.71 -17.66
C LEU A 35 -7.26 4.97 -18.37
N SER A 36 -7.51 6.11 -17.75
CA SER A 36 -6.99 7.42 -18.15
C SER A 36 -6.32 8.11 -16.96
N ALA A 37 -5.46 9.09 -17.25
CA ALA A 37 -4.81 9.93 -16.23
C ALA A 37 -5.79 10.69 -15.31
N LEU A 38 -7.07 10.81 -15.72
CA LEU A 38 -8.14 11.47 -14.97
C LEU A 38 -8.90 10.52 -14.04
N ASP A 39 -8.70 9.20 -14.17
CA ASP A 39 -9.44 8.23 -13.37
C ASP A 39 -9.15 8.37 -11.87
N VAL A 40 -10.18 8.07 -11.08
CA VAL A 40 -10.13 8.11 -9.63
C VAL A 40 -9.53 6.84 -9.06
N GLU A 41 -9.01 6.95 -7.84
CA GLU A 41 -8.29 5.89 -7.12
C GLU A 41 -9.06 4.59 -7.04
N ASP A 42 -10.31 4.65 -6.58
CA ASP A 42 -11.18 3.46 -6.45
C ASP A 42 -11.32 2.71 -7.76
N LYS A 43 -11.55 3.41 -8.88
CA LYS A 43 -11.69 2.79 -10.20
C LYS A 43 -10.43 2.04 -10.62
N ILE A 44 -9.24 2.56 -10.31
CA ILE A 44 -7.96 1.92 -10.63
C ILE A 44 -7.79 0.66 -9.77
N THR A 45 -7.99 0.79 -8.46
CA THR A 45 -7.86 -0.30 -7.48
C THR A 45 -8.85 -1.43 -7.74
N GLU A 46 -10.13 -1.10 -7.97
CA GLU A 46 -11.17 -2.07 -8.30
C GLU A 46 -10.82 -2.84 -9.58
N ARG A 47 -10.37 -2.13 -10.63
CA ARG A 47 -9.98 -2.77 -11.88
C ARG A 47 -8.78 -3.70 -11.68
N LEU A 48 -7.77 -3.27 -10.93
CA LEU A 48 -6.61 -4.11 -10.59
C LEU A 48 -7.05 -5.40 -9.92
N VAL A 49 -7.83 -5.30 -8.83
CA VAL A 49 -8.23 -6.49 -8.06
C VAL A 49 -9.19 -7.38 -8.87
N ASN A 50 -10.10 -6.82 -9.66
CA ASN A 50 -11.00 -7.61 -10.50
C ASN A 50 -10.26 -8.43 -11.57
N ILE A 51 -9.10 -7.95 -12.04
CA ILE A 51 -8.26 -8.73 -12.96
C ILE A 51 -7.44 -9.75 -12.18
N LEU A 52 -6.80 -9.36 -11.07
CA LEU A 52 -6.02 -10.27 -10.21
C LEU A 52 -6.84 -11.46 -9.69
N ARG A 53 -8.12 -11.25 -9.36
CA ARG A 53 -9.03 -12.31 -8.91
C ARG A 53 -9.25 -13.42 -9.94
N LYS A 54 -8.85 -13.22 -11.20
CA LYS A 54 -8.92 -14.24 -12.26
C LYS A 54 -7.62 -15.03 -12.39
N GLU A 55 -6.54 -14.57 -11.76
CA GLU A 55 -5.22 -15.20 -11.83
C GLU A 55 -5.14 -16.34 -10.82
N ARG A 56 -4.87 -17.55 -11.31
CA ARG A 56 -4.74 -18.75 -10.46
C ARG A 56 -3.60 -18.62 -9.44
N ASP A 57 -2.51 -17.94 -9.80
CA ASP A 57 -1.38 -17.70 -8.91
C ASP A 57 -1.82 -16.93 -7.66
N VAL A 58 -2.74 -15.96 -7.80
CA VAL A 58 -3.26 -15.17 -6.67
C VAL A 58 -4.06 -16.05 -5.71
N TRP A 59 -4.82 -17.02 -6.23
CA TRP A 59 -5.60 -17.94 -5.39
C TRP A 59 -4.72 -18.82 -4.50
N ASN A 60 -3.50 -19.14 -4.95
CA ASN A 60 -2.53 -19.90 -4.15
C ASN A 60 -1.91 -19.05 -3.03
N LEU A 61 -1.97 -17.71 -3.14
CA LEU A 61 -1.46 -16.79 -2.11
C LEU A 61 -2.52 -16.52 -1.02
N GLY A 62 -3.79 -16.52 -1.39
CA GLY A 62 -4.89 -16.27 -0.45
C GLY A 62 -6.15 -15.71 -1.10
N PHE A 63 -6.98 -15.07 -0.28
CA PHE A 63 -8.21 -14.43 -0.73
C PHE A 63 -8.06 -12.91 -0.79
N LEU A 64 -8.26 -12.34 -1.98
CA LEU A 64 -8.09 -10.90 -2.22
C LEU A 64 -9.42 -10.16 -2.12
N ASP A 65 -9.49 -9.19 -1.20
CA ASP A 65 -10.66 -8.34 -0.98
C ASP A 65 -10.40 -6.86 -1.24
N LEU A 66 -11.47 -6.13 -1.58
CA LEU A 66 -11.46 -4.69 -1.87
C LEU A 66 -12.22 -3.93 -0.78
N GLN A 67 -11.73 -2.73 -0.46
CA GLN A 67 -12.42 -1.79 0.44
C GLN A 67 -12.88 -2.49 1.74
N PHE A 68 -12.00 -3.29 2.33
CA PHE A 68 -12.31 -4.11 3.48
C PHE A 68 -12.50 -3.22 4.71
N LYS A 69 -13.69 -3.31 5.31
CA LYS A 69 -14.06 -2.53 6.50
C LYS A 69 -13.49 -3.19 7.75
N LEU A 70 -12.49 -2.56 8.35
CA LEU A 70 -12.00 -2.95 9.67
C LEU A 70 -13.03 -2.61 10.72
N ARG A 71 -13.48 -3.63 11.45
CA ARG A 71 -14.46 -3.50 12.53
C ARG A 71 -13.79 -3.62 13.89
N GLU A 72 -14.26 -2.84 14.85
CA GLU A 72 -14.02 -3.05 16.28
C GLU A 72 -15.36 -3.30 16.96
N GLU A 73 -15.34 -4.25 17.90
CA GLU A 73 -16.48 -4.53 18.78
C GLU A 73 -16.46 -3.51 19.93
N GLU A 74 -17.58 -2.82 20.10
CA GLU A 74 -17.83 -1.88 21.18
C GLU A 74 -18.23 -2.62 22.47
N LYS A 75 -18.24 -1.91 23.59
CA LYS A 75 -18.52 -2.52 24.91
C LYS A 75 -19.93 -3.11 25.04
N ASP A 76 -20.87 -2.64 24.25
CA ASP A 76 -22.25 -3.11 24.18
C ASP A 76 -22.46 -4.26 23.18
N GLY A 77 -21.41 -4.66 22.45
CA GLY A 77 -21.43 -5.71 21.44
C GLY A 77 -21.76 -5.23 20.02
N ASP A 78 -21.96 -3.93 19.80
CA ASP A 78 -22.08 -3.35 18.45
C ASP A 78 -20.72 -3.24 17.76
N PHE A 79 -20.72 -2.98 16.44
CA PHE A 79 -19.49 -2.87 15.65
C PHE A 79 -19.34 -1.52 14.96
N THR A 80 -18.23 -0.82 15.22
CA THR A 80 -17.87 0.42 14.53
C THR A 80 -16.84 0.18 13.42
N THR A 81 -16.77 1.07 12.43
CA THR A 81 -15.76 0.98 11.37
C THR A 81 -14.54 1.81 11.77
N LYS A 82 -13.41 1.15 12.02
CA LYS A 82 -12.13 1.82 12.29
C LYS A 82 -11.48 2.41 11.05
N GLY A 83 -11.73 1.81 9.89
CA GLY A 83 -11.15 2.24 8.63
C GLY A 83 -11.51 1.29 7.50
N ILE A 84 -11.11 1.67 6.29
CA ILE A 84 -11.38 0.93 5.07
C ILE A 84 -10.02 0.75 4.40
N ILE A 85 -9.58 -0.50 4.27
CA ILE A 85 -8.33 -0.83 3.59
C ILE A 85 -8.65 -1.03 2.11
N ASP A 86 -7.90 -0.36 1.22
CA ASP A 86 -8.15 -0.42 -0.22
C ASP A 86 -8.09 -1.85 -0.77
N ILE A 87 -7.05 -2.62 -0.40
CA ILE A 87 -6.91 -4.03 -0.76
C ILE A 87 -6.41 -4.85 0.43
N VAL A 88 -7.02 -6.02 0.64
CA VAL A 88 -6.58 -6.98 1.66
C VAL A 88 -6.32 -8.33 1.02
N LEU A 89 -5.13 -8.90 1.23
CA LEU A 89 -4.87 -10.30 0.94
C LEU A 89 -4.96 -11.11 2.24
N PHE A 90 -6.05 -11.84 2.43
CA PHE A 90 -6.23 -12.75 3.55
C PHE A 90 -5.45 -14.05 3.36
N LEU A 91 -4.75 -14.46 4.41
CA LEU A 91 -3.90 -15.64 4.44
C LEU A 91 -4.55 -16.72 5.31
N ASP A 92 -4.31 -17.99 4.98
CA ASP A 92 -4.79 -19.16 5.73
C ASP A 92 -6.31 -19.15 6.04
N ASN A 93 -7.14 -18.57 5.17
CA ASN A 93 -8.59 -18.37 5.40
C ASN A 93 -8.92 -17.65 6.72
N SER A 94 -8.03 -16.77 7.20
CA SER A 94 -8.21 -16.05 8.47
C SER A 94 -8.39 -14.56 8.25
N TYR A 95 -9.53 -14.02 8.69
CA TYR A 95 -9.78 -12.57 8.73
C TYR A 95 -8.84 -11.79 9.66
N GLN A 96 -8.00 -12.49 10.44
CA GLN A 96 -7.01 -11.88 11.33
C GLN A 96 -5.59 -11.89 10.77
N LYS A 97 -5.33 -12.67 9.72
CA LYS A 97 -4.02 -12.77 9.07
C LYS A 97 -4.14 -12.24 7.66
N TYR A 98 -3.66 -11.03 7.45
CA TYR A 98 -3.72 -10.42 6.13
C TYR A 98 -2.58 -9.45 5.88
N ILE A 99 -2.31 -9.20 4.60
CA ILE A 99 -1.46 -8.09 4.16
C ILE A 99 -2.38 -6.97 3.68
N ALA A 100 -2.23 -5.80 4.28
CA ALA A 100 -2.97 -4.60 3.90
C ALA A 100 -2.19 -3.78 2.88
N TYR A 101 -2.85 -3.46 1.76
CA TYR A 101 -2.36 -2.54 0.76
C TYR A 101 -3.25 -1.31 0.73
N GLU A 102 -2.65 -0.15 0.92
CA GLU A 102 -3.28 1.15 0.74
C GLU A 102 -2.81 1.75 -0.58
N ALA A 103 -3.73 2.30 -1.35
CA ALA A 103 -3.48 2.89 -2.65
C ALA A 103 -3.68 4.39 -2.60
N LYS A 104 -2.82 5.17 -3.27
CA LYS A 104 -2.98 6.61 -3.41
C LYS A 104 -2.59 7.11 -4.80
N ARG A 105 -3.36 8.02 -5.38
CA ARG A 105 -2.95 8.72 -6.63
C ARG A 105 -1.84 9.73 -6.38
N LEU A 106 -0.87 9.77 -7.29
CA LEU A 106 0.27 10.68 -7.33
C LEU A 106 0.34 11.38 -8.68
N ASN A 107 0.96 12.56 -8.72
CA ASN A 107 1.09 13.37 -9.94
C ASN A 107 -0.24 13.52 -10.72
N THR A 108 -1.37 13.67 -10.03
CA THR A 108 -2.68 13.83 -10.68
C THR A 108 -2.67 15.00 -11.66
N VAL A 109 -3.32 14.84 -12.81
CA VAL A 109 -3.42 15.89 -13.83
C VAL A 109 -4.82 16.53 -13.86
N ASP A 110 -4.93 17.70 -14.48
CA ASP A 110 -6.21 18.28 -14.87
C ASP A 110 -6.62 17.85 -16.29
N SER A 111 -7.78 18.30 -16.75
CA SER A 111 -8.32 17.96 -18.07
C SER A 111 -7.47 18.47 -19.23
N SER A 112 -6.52 19.37 -19.00
CA SER A 112 -5.53 19.81 -19.99
C SER A 112 -4.24 18.99 -19.98
N GLY A 113 -4.17 17.95 -19.13
CA GLY A 113 -2.96 17.13 -18.94
C GLY A 113 -1.91 17.78 -18.04
N LYS A 114 -2.21 18.93 -17.42
CA LYS A 114 -1.25 19.62 -16.56
C LYS A 114 -1.26 19.03 -15.16
N ARG A 115 -0.07 18.73 -14.64
CA ARG A 115 0.12 18.23 -13.26
C ARG A 115 -0.45 19.22 -12.24
N LYS A 116 -1.30 18.71 -11.35
CA LYS A 116 -1.85 19.44 -10.19
C LYS A 116 -0.86 19.45 -9.02
N ALA A 117 -1.24 20.12 -7.93
CA ALA A 117 -0.47 20.11 -6.69
C ALA A 117 -0.16 18.67 -6.23
N SER A 118 1.08 18.46 -5.78
CA SER A 118 1.58 17.15 -5.35
C SER A 118 0.68 16.52 -4.29
N GLN A 119 0.32 15.25 -4.50
CA GLN A 119 -0.44 14.46 -3.54
C GLN A 119 0.46 13.66 -2.57
N ALA A 120 1.79 13.84 -2.63
CA ALA A 120 2.74 13.14 -1.75
C ALA A 120 2.45 13.37 -0.25
N GLY A 121 1.99 14.56 0.13
CA GLY A 121 1.56 14.82 1.51
C GLY A 121 0.41 13.91 1.95
N LYS A 122 -0.63 13.78 1.12
CA LYS A 122 -1.77 12.88 1.39
C LYS A 122 -1.36 11.42 1.37
N TYR A 123 -0.48 11.03 0.45
CA TYR A 123 0.07 9.68 0.39
C TYR A 123 0.68 9.25 1.74
N LEU A 124 1.37 10.18 2.40
CA LEU A 124 1.98 9.96 3.71
C LEU A 124 0.97 10.07 4.86
N GLU A 125 0.23 11.18 4.93
CA GLU A 125 -0.66 11.53 6.04
C GLU A 125 -1.91 10.65 6.12
N GLN A 126 -2.44 10.25 4.96
CA GLN A 126 -3.68 9.48 4.87
C GLN A 126 -3.45 8.01 4.55
N GLY A 127 -2.28 7.67 3.98
CA GLY A 127 -1.88 6.29 3.72
C GLY A 127 -0.90 5.76 4.75
N VAL A 128 0.37 6.21 4.70
CA VAL A 128 1.44 5.65 5.56
C VAL A 128 1.12 5.74 7.05
N VAL A 129 0.54 6.85 7.51
CA VAL A 129 0.19 7.04 8.94
C VAL A 129 -0.75 5.94 9.45
N ARG A 130 -1.62 5.34 8.62
CA ARG A 130 -2.50 4.22 9.00
C ARG A 130 -1.72 3.00 9.49
N TYR A 131 -0.51 2.80 8.99
CA TYR A 131 0.40 1.75 9.45
C TYR A 131 1.16 2.15 10.71
N VAL A 132 1.57 3.43 10.81
CA VAL A 132 2.30 3.99 11.96
C VAL A 132 1.43 4.00 13.22
N THR A 133 0.13 4.26 13.08
CA THR A 133 -0.86 4.22 14.17
C THR A 133 -1.42 2.83 14.44
N ALA A 134 -0.89 1.80 13.77
CA ALA A 134 -1.34 0.40 13.87
C ALA A 134 -2.80 0.16 13.42
N GLN A 135 -3.42 1.09 12.69
CA GLN A 135 -4.80 0.95 12.24
C GLN A 135 -4.99 -0.19 11.23
N TYR A 136 -4.08 -0.35 10.27
CA TYR A 136 -4.25 -1.31 9.16
C TYR A 136 -3.42 -2.58 9.26
N SER A 137 -2.44 -2.66 10.16
CA SER A 137 -1.58 -3.83 10.31
C SER A 137 -1.24 -4.12 11.78
N GLU A 138 -2.15 -3.91 12.72
CA GLU A 138 -1.87 -4.00 14.16
C GLU A 138 -1.07 -5.26 14.54
N LYS A 139 -1.46 -6.41 13.98
CA LYS A 139 -0.87 -7.72 14.26
C LYS A 139 0.32 -8.11 13.36
N LEU A 140 0.70 -7.28 12.40
CA LEU A 140 1.73 -7.57 11.40
C LEU A 140 2.73 -6.39 11.28
N PRO A 141 4.04 -6.59 11.45
CA PRO A 141 5.05 -5.52 11.31
C PRO A 141 5.36 -5.21 9.83
N TYR A 142 4.34 -5.26 8.97
CA TYR A 142 4.45 -5.09 7.53
C TYR A 142 3.20 -4.42 6.94
N GLY A 143 3.39 -3.54 5.97
CA GLY A 143 2.33 -2.87 5.22
C GLY A 143 2.79 -2.51 3.82
N CYS A 144 1.85 -2.25 2.91
CA CYS A 144 2.15 -1.97 1.51
C CYS A 144 1.46 -0.71 1.03
N MET A 145 2.18 0.17 0.35
CA MET A 145 1.61 1.33 -0.33
C MET A 145 1.74 1.17 -1.84
N LEU A 146 0.63 1.35 -2.55
CA LEU A 146 0.58 1.45 -4.00
C LEU A 146 0.38 2.92 -4.40
N GLY A 147 1.31 3.47 -5.16
CA GLY A 147 1.21 4.81 -5.74
C GLY A 147 0.82 4.73 -7.20
N TYR A 148 -0.34 5.27 -7.59
CA TYR A 148 -0.70 5.38 -9.01
C TYR A 148 -0.20 6.71 -9.55
N VAL A 149 0.85 6.68 -10.37
CA VAL A 149 1.49 7.86 -10.95
C VAL A 149 0.76 8.22 -12.24
N MET A 150 -0.10 9.23 -12.14
CA MET A 150 -1.12 9.51 -13.15
C MET A 150 -0.57 10.11 -14.45
N ASP A 151 0.66 10.64 -14.45
CA ASP A 151 1.33 11.21 -15.62
C ASP A 151 2.57 10.43 -16.04
N GLY A 152 2.74 9.23 -15.50
CA GLY A 152 3.84 8.32 -15.82
C GLY A 152 5.20 8.66 -15.19
N ASP A 153 5.39 9.83 -14.57
CA ASP A 153 6.67 10.30 -14.06
C ASP A 153 6.98 9.78 -12.64
N GLN A 154 7.39 8.50 -12.56
CA GLN A 154 7.64 7.81 -11.29
C GLN A 154 8.83 8.41 -10.52
N VAL A 155 9.83 8.94 -11.24
CA VAL A 155 11.02 9.55 -10.63
C VAL A 155 10.61 10.82 -9.88
N PHE A 156 9.84 11.71 -10.52
CA PHE A 156 9.32 12.89 -9.83
C PHE A 156 8.41 12.51 -8.66
N ALA A 157 7.52 11.53 -8.84
CA ALA A 157 6.63 11.09 -7.77
C ALA A 157 7.42 10.62 -6.53
N PHE A 158 8.47 9.82 -6.75
CA PHE A 158 9.38 9.37 -5.69
C PHE A 158 10.08 10.54 -5.00
N GLN A 159 10.68 11.47 -5.75
CA GLN A 159 11.35 12.65 -5.20
C GLN A 159 10.40 13.49 -4.32
N GLN A 160 9.15 13.66 -4.76
CA GLN A 160 8.14 14.39 -4.00
C GLN A 160 7.74 13.66 -2.71
N ILE A 161 7.68 12.33 -2.73
CA ILE A 161 7.46 11.53 -1.52
C ILE A 161 8.61 11.70 -0.54
N VAL A 162 9.87 11.54 -0.99
CA VAL A 162 11.06 11.69 -0.13
C VAL A 162 11.13 13.09 0.47
N SER A 163 10.89 14.13 -0.34
CA SER A 163 10.83 15.52 0.13
C SER A 163 9.72 15.71 1.18
N ALA A 164 8.52 15.20 0.91
CA ALA A 164 7.39 15.30 1.83
C ALA A 164 7.61 14.51 3.13
N MET A 165 8.33 13.39 3.09
CA MET A 165 8.75 12.62 4.27
C MET A 165 9.72 13.42 5.13
N GLY A 166 10.67 14.13 4.51
CA GLY A 166 11.61 15.01 5.22
C GLY A 166 10.90 16.05 6.09
N GLY A 167 9.82 16.64 5.59
CA GLY A 167 8.97 17.58 6.35
C GLY A 167 8.03 16.93 7.36
N ARG A 168 7.94 15.60 7.43
CA ARG A 168 6.94 14.85 8.23
C ARG A 168 7.56 13.78 9.14
N LYS A 169 8.86 13.82 9.38
CA LYS A 169 9.56 12.79 10.19
C LYS A 169 8.89 12.50 11.53
N ALA A 170 8.48 13.53 12.26
CA ALA A 170 7.82 13.37 13.57
C ALA A 170 6.43 12.73 13.49
N LEU A 171 5.68 13.01 12.42
CA LEU A 171 4.38 12.39 12.16
C LEU A 171 4.54 10.92 11.80
N LEU A 172 5.50 10.63 10.92
CA LEU A 172 5.77 9.29 10.40
C LEU A 172 6.55 8.41 11.38
N ASN A 173 7.16 8.99 12.41
CA ASN A 173 8.04 8.31 13.35
C ASN A 173 9.06 7.41 12.63
N ILE A 174 9.67 7.96 11.57
CA ILE A 174 10.51 7.21 10.63
C ILE A 174 11.89 6.93 11.24
N ASN A 175 12.31 5.67 11.19
CA ASN A 175 13.64 5.21 11.60
C ASN A 175 14.61 5.06 10.40
N SER A 176 14.09 4.97 9.17
CA SER A 176 14.93 4.90 7.97
C SER A 176 15.73 6.19 7.76
N THR A 177 17.05 6.06 7.64
CA THR A 177 17.96 7.17 7.34
C THR A 177 18.15 7.36 5.84
N ASP A 178 18.23 6.25 5.09
CA ASP A 178 18.49 6.24 3.65
C ASP A 178 17.38 5.49 2.92
N ILE A 179 16.58 6.22 2.15
CA ILE A 179 15.49 5.66 1.34
C ILE A 179 16.02 5.51 -0.07
N GLU A 180 16.51 4.31 -0.38
CA GLU A 180 16.91 3.96 -1.73
C GLU A 180 15.71 3.47 -2.52
N SER A 181 15.64 3.91 -3.79
CA SER A 181 14.66 3.38 -4.72
C SER A 181 15.31 2.47 -5.73
N ARG A 182 14.58 1.41 -6.10
CA ARG A 182 14.86 0.58 -7.24
C ARG A 182 13.85 0.91 -8.32
N VAL A 183 14.33 1.39 -9.46
CA VAL A 183 13.50 1.66 -10.63
C VAL A 183 13.53 0.43 -11.55
N ALA A 184 12.37 -0.16 -11.80
CA ALA A 184 12.17 -1.24 -12.76
C ALA A 184 10.87 -0.97 -13.54
N TYR A 185 9.97 -1.95 -13.63
CA TYR A 185 8.61 -1.75 -14.14
C TYR A 185 7.83 -0.70 -13.31
N TYR A 186 8.12 -0.65 -12.02
CA TYR A 186 7.65 0.32 -11.05
C TYR A 186 8.85 0.80 -10.21
N THR A 187 8.73 1.98 -9.60
CA THR A 187 9.67 2.43 -8.57
C THR A 187 9.32 1.78 -7.24
N GLU A 188 10.26 1.04 -6.66
CA GLU A 188 10.12 0.36 -5.37
C GLU A 188 11.05 1.00 -4.32
N PHE A 189 10.56 1.15 -3.08
CA PHE A 189 11.39 1.52 -1.93
C PHE A 189 10.75 1.03 -0.63
N GLU A 190 11.53 0.94 0.45
CA GLU A 190 11.03 0.57 1.78
C GLU A 190 11.27 1.71 2.77
N THR A 191 10.35 1.86 3.72
CA THR A 191 10.54 2.70 4.90
C THR A 191 10.23 1.91 6.17
N VAL A 192 10.92 2.27 7.26
CA VAL A 192 10.75 1.67 8.58
C VAL A 192 10.25 2.75 9.53
N HIS A 193 9.19 2.43 10.24
CA HIS A 193 8.52 3.34 11.16
C HIS A 193 8.37 2.70 12.53
N MET A 194 8.48 3.51 13.58
CA MET A 194 8.21 3.08 14.94
C MET A 194 6.73 3.34 15.30
N ARG A 195 6.01 2.30 15.73
CA ARG A 195 4.63 2.45 16.21
C ARG A 195 4.62 3.06 17.60
N LYS A 196 3.85 4.15 17.77
CA LYS A 196 3.79 4.87 19.04
C LYS A 196 3.18 4.03 20.17
N SER A 197 2.15 3.23 19.84
CA SER A 197 1.38 2.41 20.78
C SER A 197 2.15 1.21 21.31
N SER A 198 2.75 0.41 20.41
CA SER A 198 3.43 -0.84 20.77
C SER A 198 4.94 -0.72 20.95
N LYS A 199 5.54 0.42 20.56
CA LYS A 199 7.01 0.59 20.49
C LYS A 199 7.69 -0.48 19.63
N THR A 200 6.99 -0.98 18.61
CA THR A 200 7.51 -1.94 17.64
C THR A 200 7.67 -1.29 16.28
N GLU A 201 8.58 -1.80 15.47
CA GLU A 201 8.76 -1.33 14.10
C GLU A 201 7.71 -1.92 13.16
N ILE A 202 7.40 -1.18 12.10
CA ILE A 202 6.70 -1.64 10.91
C ILE A 202 7.50 -1.23 9.67
N VAL A 203 7.68 -2.19 8.78
CA VAL A 203 8.19 -1.94 7.43
C VAL A 203 7.00 -1.63 6.51
N VAL A 204 7.07 -0.53 5.78
CA VAL A 204 6.12 -0.22 4.70
C VAL A 204 6.87 -0.31 3.37
N ARG A 205 6.38 -1.15 2.47
CA ARG A 205 6.93 -1.28 1.12
C ARG A 205 6.11 -0.47 0.14
N HIS A 206 6.77 0.39 -0.62
CA HIS A 206 6.17 1.34 -1.53
C HIS A 206 6.41 0.93 -2.97
N ARG A 207 5.38 1.00 -3.81
CA ARG A 207 5.49 0.71 -5.24
C ARG A 207 4.72 1.73 -6.06
N LEU A 208 5.42 2.41 -6.96
CA LEU A 208 4.85 3.48 -7.78
C LEU A 208 4.63 2.96 -9.21
N PHE A 209 3.38 2.70 -9.55
CA PHE A 209 2.98 2.21 -10.86
C PHE A 209 2.50 3.37 -11.75
N SER A 210 3.03 3.43 -12.97
CA SER A 210 2.60 4.44 -13.95
C SER A 210 1.30 4.06 -14.62
N ILE A 211 0.45 5.06 -14.82
CA ILE A 211 -0.64 5.04 -15.80
C ILE A 211 -0.14 5.79 -17.06
N PRO A 212 -0.51 5.36 -18.27
CA PRO A 212 -0.17 6.09 -19.49
C PRO A 212 -0.67 7.53 -19.41
N ALA A 213 0.21 8.47 -19.75
CA ALA A 213 -0.12 9.89 -19.85
C ALA A 213 -1.00 10.18 -21.07
#